data_AF-A0A9P0EB88-F1
#
_entry.id   AF-A0A9P0EB88-F1
#
_cell.length_a   1.000
_cell.length_b   1.000
_cell.length_c   1.000
_cell.angle_alpha   90.00
_cell.angle_beta   90.00
_cell.angle_gamma   90.00
#
_symmetry.space_group_name_H-M   'P 1'
#
loop_
_entity.id
_entity.type
_entity.pdbx_description
1 polymer ?
#
loop_
_entity_poly.entity_id
_entity_poly.type
_entity_poly.pdbx_seq_one_letter_code
_entity_poly.pdbx_strand_id
1 'polypeptide(L)'
;MKTYVSILIKTIIIVDFLGQIRCYEEDEALKQVFGQCFKKHQLSLEAIISIVRHVHVPDDYEVKCWISCVMKKMGMINEGKIDWEQCKILTKQGLTGEEDKAKVDKIAEICQSKFPQEEKDECQLAYSAALCKVESWKELGFNRRIILTQLDFFAVTCSKLLVDGPDTENSIFMT
;
A
#
# COMPACT_ATOMS: atom_id res chain seq x y z
N MET A 1 35.94 -6.47 33.27
CA MET A 1 34.56 -6.00 33.47
C MET A 1 34.06 -5.10 32.34
N LYS A 2 34.72 -3.97 32.03
CA LYS A 2 34.27 -3.02 31.00
C LYS A 2 34.15 -3.63 29.58
N THR A 3 35.08 -4.51 29.20
CA THR A 3 35.07 -5.21 27.90
C THR A 3 33.91 -6.20 27.76
N TYR A 4 33.56 -6.90 28.83
CA TYR A 4 32.46 -7.87 28.85
C TYR A 4 31.10 -7.17 28.72
N VAL A 5 30.92 -6.06 29.45
CA VAL A 5 29.73 -5.21 29.35
C VAL A 5 29.58 -4.62 27.94
N SER A 6 30.68 -4.24 27.28
CA SER A 6 30.65 -3.69 25.92
C SER A 6 30.28 -4.73 24.85
N ILE A 7 30.70 -5.99 25.02
CA ILE A 7 30.33 -7.09 24.12
C ILE A 7 28.84 -7.41 24.27
N LEU A 8 28.34 -7.50 25.52
CA LEU A 8 26.93 -7.78 25.79
C LEU A 8 25.98 -6.71 25.24
N ILE A 9 26.36 -5.43 25.34
CA ILE A 9 25.57 -4.32 24.80
C ILE A 9 25.49 -4.40 23.27
N LYS A 10 26.59 -4.71 22.59
CA LYS A 10 26.60 -4.83 21.12
C LYS A 10 25.76 -6.00 20.62
N THR A 11 25.80 -7.15 21.31
CA THR A 11 24.97 -8.30 20.95
C THR A 11 23.48 -8.03 21.17
N ILE A 12 23.10 -7.30 22.22
CA ILE A 12 21.70 -6.91 22.46
C ILE A 12 21.21 -5.98 21.35
N ILE A 13 22.01 -4.97 20.99
CA ILE A 13 21.67 -4.04 19.89
C ILE A 13 21.53 -4.78 18.55
N ILE A 14 22.40 -5.74 18.25
CA ILE A 14 22.33 -6.52 16.99
C ILE A 14 21.09 -7.43 16.98
N VAL A 15 20.71 -8.05 18.10
CA VAL A 15 19.51 -8.89 18.19
C VAL A 15 18.23 -8.06 18.12
N ASP A 16 18.22 -6.85 18.67
CA ASP A 16 17.11 -5.89 18.51
C ASP A 16 17.01 -5.37 17.07
N PHE A 17 18.15 -5.10 16.42
CA PHE A 17 18.20 -4.66 15.01
C PHE A 17 17.75 -5.76 14.04
N LEU A 18 18.12 -7.02 14.29
CA LEU A 18 17.64 -8.19 13.52
C LEU A 18 16.19 -8.55 13.86
N GLY A 19 15.74 -8.26 15.08
CA GLY A 19 14.35 -8.41 15.52
C GLY A 19 13.39 -7.41 14.87
N GLN A 20 13.89 -6.24 14.46
CA GLN A 20 13.14 -5.25 13.67
C GLN A 20 12.94 -5.65 12.19
N ILE A 21 13.61 -6.71 11.71
CA ILE A 21 13.42 -7.29 10.35
C ILE A 21 12.35 -8.41 10.38
N ARG A 22 11.45 -8.42 11.36
CA ARG A 22 10.16 -9.09 11.16
C ARG A 22 9.31 -8.07 10.42
N CYS A 23 8.98 -8.29 9.13
CA CYS A 23 8.09 -7.42 8.37
C CYS A 23 6.89 -7.12 9.28
N TYR A 24 6.87 -5.91 9.82
CA TYR A 24 6.03 -5.47 10.92
C TYR A 24 4.58 -5.87 10.69
N GLU A 25 3.90 -6.25 11.77
CA GLU A 25 2.52 -6.74 11.84
C GLU A 25 1.52 -5.66 11.40
N GLU A 26 1.53 -5.35 10.11
CA GLU A 26 0.46 -4.68 9.40
C GLU A 26 -0.07 -5.63 8.33
N ASP A 27 -1.40 -5.59 8.22
CA ASP A 27 -2.32 -6.64 7.75
C ASP A 27 -1.69 -7.56 6.68
N GLU A 28 -1.35 -8.79 7.08
CA GLU A 28 -0.86 -9.84 6.18
C GLU A 28 -1.77 -9.97 4.95
N ALA A 29 -3.08 -9.71 5.12
CA ALA A 29 -4.03 -9.69 4.02
C ALA A 29 -3.72 -8.60 2.98
N LEU A 30 -3.36 -7.38 3.39
CA LEU A 30 -3.02 -6.29 2.48
C LEU A 30 -1.74 -6.61 1.70
N LYS A 31 -0.70 -7.11 2.37
CA LYS A 31 0.54 -7.53 1.72
C LYS A 31 0.30 -8.65 0.70
N GLN A 32 -0.54 -9.62 1.04
CA GLN A 32 -0.93 -10.70 0.14
C GLN A 32 -1.69 -10.18 -1.08
N VAL A 33 -2.64 -9.25 -0.89
CA VAL A 33 -3.37 -8.63 -2.01
C VAL A 33 -2.42 -7.91 -2.96
N PHE A 34 -1.53 -7.08 -2.43
CA PHE A 34 -0.55 -6.34 -3.24
C PHE A 34 0.40 -7.27 -3.98
N GLY A 35 0.92 -8.30 -3.29
CA GLY A 35 1.81 -9.31 -3.90
C GLY A 35 1.12 -10.10 -5.01
N GLN A 36 -0.13 -10.52 -4.81
CA GLN A 36 -0.91 -11.23 -5.83
C GLN A 36 -1.16 -10.36 -7.07
N CYS A 37 -1.44 -9.07 -6.90
CA CYS A 37 -1.63 -8.15 -8.02
C CYS A 37 -0.32 -7.82 -8.71
N PHE A 38 0.79 -7.71 -7.98
CA PHE A 38 2.12 -7.51 -8.55
C PHE A 38 2.58 -8.69 -9.40
N LYS A 39 2.28 -9.93 -9.00
CA LYS A 39 2.57 -11.12 -9.83
C LYS A 39 1.84 -11.10 -11.18
N LYS A 40 0.66 -10.46 -11.24
CA LYS A 40 -0.12 -10.33 -12.47
C LYS A 40 0.33 -9.17 -13.36
N HIS A 41 0.78 -8.09 -12.75
CA HIS A 41 1.14 -6.85 -13.42
C HIS A 41 2.56 -6.46 -13.01
N GLN A 42 3.52 -6.63 -13.91
CA GLN A 42 4.94 -6.43 -13.65
C GLN A 42 5.30 -4.94 -13.59
N LEU A 43 4.97 -4.29 -12.48
CA LEU A 43 5.24 -2.87 -12.28
C LEU A 43 6.68 -2.59 -11.83
N SER A 44 7.16 -1.39 -12.14
CA SER A 44 8.35 -0.88 -11.48
C SER A 44 8.05 -0.56 -10.01
N LEU A 45 9.05 -0.78 -9.15
CA LEU A 45 8.94 -0.43 -7.73
C LEU A 45 8.64 1.07 -7.54
N GLU A 46 9.22 1.90 -8.39
CA GLU A 46 9.03 3.35 -8.40
C GLU A 46 7.57 3.74 -8.68
N ALA A 47 6.92 3.08 -9.65
CA ALA A 47 5.52 3.33 -9.97
C ALA A 47 4.62 3.04 -8.75
N ILE A 48 4.84 1.91 -8.07
CA ILE A 48 4.08 1.56 -6.87
C ILE A 48 4.29 2.57 -5.74
N ILE A 49 5.55 2.95 -5.50
CA ILE A 49 5.89 3.94 -4.47
C ILE A 49 5.21 5.28 -4.77
N SER A 50 5.19 5.72 -6.03
CA SER A 50 4.53 6.96 -6.44
C SER A 50 3.02 6.95 -6.14
N ILE A 51 2.36 5.81 -6.37
CA ILE A 51 0.92 5.63 -6.13
C ILE A 51 0.61 5.57 -4.64
N VAL A 52 1.33 4.73 -3.90
CA VAL A 52 1.13 4.52 -2.45
C VAL A 52 1.35 5.81 -1.67
N ARG A 53 2.33 6.63 -2.09
CA ARG A 53 2.63 7.93 -1.47
C ARG A 53 1.75 9.08 -1.96
N HIS A 54 0.74 8.79 -2.77
CA HIS A 54 -0.15 9.78 -3.38
C HIS A 54 0.60 10.91 -4.12
N VAL A 55 1.75 10.58 -4.73
CA VAL A 55 2.57 11.55 -5.47
C VAL A 55 2.02 11.72 -6.88
N HIS A 56 1.84 10.62 -7.59
CA HIS A 56 1.34 10.59 -8.96
C HIS A 56 0.91 9.16 -9.31
N VAL A 57 -0.09 9.05 -10.17
CA VAL A 57 -0.54 7.78 -10.76
C VAL A 57 -0.07 7.74 -12.22
N PRO A 58 0.97 6.94 -12.54
CA PRO A 58 1.43 6.81 -13.92
C PRO A 58 0.30 6.39 -14.86
N ASP A 59 0.21 7.05 -16.01
CA ASP A 59 -0.72 6.68 -17.09
C ASP A 59 -0.13 5.52 -17.90
N ASP A 60 -0.08 4.35 -17.27
CA ASP A 60 0.44 3.11 -17.85
C ASP A 60 -0.58 1.99 -17.69
N TYR A 61 -0.83 1.20 -18.73
CA TYR A 61 -1.88 0.19 -18.75
C TYR A 61 -1.74 -0.84 -17.62
N GLU A 62 -0.52 -1.33 -17.38
CA GLU A 62 -0.27 -2.29 -16.30
C GLU A 62 -0.51 -1.65 -14.94
N VAL A 63 -0.14 -0.38 -14.77
CA VAL A 63 -0.44 0.38 -13.54
C VAL A 63 -1.94 0.48 -13.31
N LYS A 64 -2.73 0.84 -14.33
CA LYS A 64 -4.20 0.92 -14.24
C LYS A 64 -4.81 -0.40 -13.80
N CYS A 65 -4.39 -1.49 -14.43
CA CYS A 65 -4.93 -2.81 -14.12
C CYS A 65 -4.46 -3.36 -12.78
N TRP A 66 -3.24 -3.01 -12.34
CA TRP A 66 -2.78 -3.33 -10.99
C TRP A 66 -3.63 -2.64 -9.92
N ILE A 67 -3.93 -1.34 -10.10
CA ILE A 67 -4.83 -0.60 -9.20
C ILE A 67 -6.21 -1.27 -9.17
N SER A 68 -6.76 -1.64 -10.33
CA SER A 68 -8.04 -2.37 -10.42
C SER A 68 -8.01 -3.69 -9.67
N CYS A 69 -6.93 -4.48 -9.81
CA CYS A 69 -6.75 -5.72 -9.09
C CYS A 69 -6.78 -5.52 -7.57
N VAL A 70 -6.06 -4.53 -7.06
CA VAL A 70 -6.03 -4.20 -5.62
C VAL A 70 -7.42 -3.74 -5.16
N MET A 71 -8.04 -2.83 -5.91
CA MET A 71 -9.36 -2.28 -5.56
C MET A 71 -10.44 -3.35 -5.49
N LYS A 72 -10.47 -4.29 -6.46
CA LYS A 72 -11.42 -5.43 -6.44
C LYS A 72 -11.19 -6.35 -5.25
N LYS A 73 -9.93 -6.72 -4.97
CA LYS A 73 -9.61 -7.63 -3.86
C LYS A 73 -9.93 -7.04 -2.49
N MET A 74 -9.88 -5.72 -2.37
CA MET A 74 -10.24 -4.97 -1.17
C MET A 74 -11.73 -4.61 -1.10
N GLY A 75 -12.54 -5.05 -2.08
CA GLY A 75 -13.98 -4.79 -2.14
C GLY A 75 -14.36 -3.36 -2.52
N MET A 76 -13.43 -2.55 -3.03
CA MET A 76 -13.67 -1.18 -3.48
C MET A 76 -14.28 -1.09 -4.87
N ILE A 77 -14.19 -2.16 -5.68
CA ILE A 77 -14.88 -2.28 -6.96
C ILE A 77 -15.71 -3.56 -6.93
N ASN A 78 -17.03 -3.40 -7.05
CA ASN A 78 -18.01 -4.48 -7.08
C ASN A 78 -18.87 -4.33 -8.33
N GLU A 79 -18.99 -5.39 -9.13
CA GLU A 79 -19.82 -5.41 -10.35
C GLU A 79 -19.53 -4.24 -11.32
N GLY A 80 -18.25 -3.88 -11.48
CA GLY A 80 -17.83 -2.77 -12.35
C GLY A 80 -18.14 -1.37 -11.79
N LYS A 81 -18.50 -1.25 -10.51
CA LYS A 81 -18.78 0.04 -9.84
C LYS A 81 -17.90 0.24 -8.63
N ILE A 82 -17.54 1.50 -8.38
CA ILE A 82 -16.77 1.88 -7.19
C ILE A 82 -17.70 1.93 -5.99
N ASP A 83 -17.32 1.21 -4.93
CA ASP A 83 -17.90 1.35 -3.60
C ASP A 83 -17.19 2.48 -2.84
N TRP A 84 -17.77 3.67 -2.93
CA TRP A 84 -17.20 4.88 -2.31
C TRP A 84 -17.20 4.81 -0.77
N GLU A 85 -18.16 4.09 -0.17
CA GLU A 85 -18.17 3.91 1.29
C GLU A 85 -17.01 3.01 1.73
N GLN A 86 -16.80 1.90 1.03
CA GLN A 86 -15.65 1.02 1.30
C GLN A 86 -14.32 1.75 1.07
N CYS A 87 -14.22 2.58 0.03
CA CYS A 87 -13.04 3.43 -0.21
C CYS A 87 -12.75 4.37 0.97
N LYS A 88 -13.79 5.00 1.53
CA LYS A 88 -13.67 5.88 2.71
C LYS A 88 -13.22 5.11 3.94
N ILE A 89 -13.85 3.96 4.22
CA ILE A 89 -13.53 3.12 5.39
C ILE A 89 -12.05 2.73 5.36
N LEU A 90 -11.59 2.13 4.26
CA LEU A 90 -10.20 1.67 4.13
C LEU A 90 -9.20 2.82 4.18
N THR A 91 -9.52 3.96 3.55
CA THR A 91 -8.63 5.13 3.59
C THR A 91 -8.55 5.72 5.00
N LYS A 92 -9.65 5.75 5.76
CA LYS A 92 -9.70 6.26 7.14
C LYS A 92 -9.00 5.35 8.15
N GLN A 93 -8.94 4.05 7.90
CA GLN A 93 -8.22 3.10 8.77
C GLN A 93 -6.72 3.44 8.89
N GLY A 94 -6.11 3.94 7.80
CA GLY A 94 -4.72 4.40 7.81
C GLY A 94 -4.48 5.78 8.43
N LEU A 95 -5.52 6.42 8.98
CA LEU A 95 -5.46 7.78 9.50
C LEU A 95 -5.81 7.84 10.99
N THR A 96 -4.99 8.56 11.75
CA THR A 96 -5.20 8.76 13.19
C THR A 96 -5.87 10.10 13.51
N GLY A 97 -5.76 11.11 12.63
CA GLY A 97 -6.32 12.44 12.84
C GLY A 97 -7.75 12.59 12.33
N GLU A 98 -8.67 13.09 13.17
CA GLU A 98 -10.08 13.32 12.80
C GLU A 98 -10.25 14.39 11.70
N GLU A 99 -9.40 15.43 11.69
CA GLU A 99 -9.39 16.43 10.61
C GLU A 99 -9.08 15.78 9.25
N ASP A 100 -8.13 14.85 9.23
CA ASP A 100 -7.71 14.14 8.02
C ASP A 100 -8.77 13.11 7.60
N LYS A 101 -9.42 12.43 8.54
CA LYS A 101 -10.58 11.57 8.23
C LYS A 101 -11.73 12.37 7.60
N ALA A 102 -12.00 13.59 8.07
CA ALA A 102 -13.02 14.46 7.47
C ALA A 102 -12.63 14.92 6.04
N LYS A 103 -11.33 15.09 5.76
CA LYS A 103 -10.85 15.34 4.38
C LYS A 103 -11.10 14.13 3.48
N VAL A 104 -10.97 12.90 3.98
CA VAL A 104 -11.28 11.69 3.19
C VAL A 104 -12.74 11.68 2.72
N ASP A 105 -13.68 12.10 3.58
CA ASP A 105 -15.09 12.22 3.18
C ASP A 105 -15.25 13.19 2.00
N LYS A 106 -14.62 14.37 2.10
CA LYS A 106 -14.63 15.36 1.01
C LYS A 106 -14.01 14.84 -0.28
N ILE A 107 -12.91 14.09 -0.21
CA ILE A 107 -12.28 13.47 -1.38
C ILE A 107 -13.25 12.52 -2.06
N ALA A 108 -13.92 11.65 -1.29
CA ALA A 108 -14.88 10.71 -1.84
C ALA A 108 -16.06 11.43 -2.50
N GLU A 109 -16.59 12.48 -1.89
CA GLU A 109 -17.66 13.32 -2.48
C GLU A 109 -17.22 13.96 -3.80
N ILE A 110 -16.03 14.57 -3.82
CA ILE A 110 -15.46 15.19 -5.02
C ILE A 110 -15.32 14.14 -6.13
N CYS A 111 -14.72 12.99 -5.82
CA CYS A 111 -14.46 11.97 -6.83
C CYS A 111 -15.73 11.27 -7.30
N GLN A 112 -16.67 10.99 -6.42
CA GLN A 112 -17.97 10.43 -6.78
C GLN A 112 -18.74 11.37 -7.72
N SER A 113 -18.67 12.70 -7.50
CA SER A 113 -19.33 13.68 -8.35
C SER A 113 -18.73 13.82 -9.76
N LYS A 114 -17.44 13.51 -9.92
CA LYS A 114 -16.69 13.61 -11.18
C LYS A 114 -16.77 12.33 -12.02
N PHE A 115 -17.23 11.22 -11.45
CA PHE A 115 -17.07 9.91 -12.06
C PHE A 115 -18.17 9.57 -13.06
N PRO A 116 -17.83 9.13 -14.29
CA PRO A 116 -18.80 8.51 -15.18
C PRO A 116 -19.18 7.14 -14.61
N GLN A 117 -20.45 6.95 -14.27
CA GLN A 117 -20.99 5.68 -13.74
C GLN A 117 -21.02 4.55 -14.79
N GLU A 118 -20.55 4.80 -16.01
CA GLU A 118 -20.69 3.93 -17.18
C GLU A 118 -19.36 3.50 -17.81
N GLU A 119 -18.22 3.76 -17.15
CA GLU A 119 -16.93 3.24 -17.63
C GLU A 119 -16.93 1.70 -17.57
N LYS A 120 -16.68 1.07 -18.72
CA LYS A 120 -16.72 -0.40 -18.88
C LYS A 120 -15.35 -1.03 -18.67
N ASP A 121 -14.28 -0.28 -18.89
CA ASP A 121 -12.94 -0.73 -18.60
C ASP A 121 -12.66 -0.56 -17.10
N GLU A 122 -12.67 -1.67 -16.37
CA GLU A 122 -12.42 -1.67 -14.93
C GLU A 122 -10.99 -1.23 -14.55
N CYS A 123 -10.01 -1.31 -15.47
CA CYS A 123 -8.68 -0.76 -15.27
C CYS A 123 -8.73 0.77 -15.36
N GLN A 124 -9.40 1.30 -16.38
CA GLN A 124 -9.59 2.75 -16.55
C GLN A 124 -10.46 3.36 -15.44
N LEU A 125 -11.49 2.63 -14.99
CA LEU A 125 -12.34 2.99 -13.85
C LEU A 125 -11.50 3.14 -12.59
N ALA A 126 -10.69 2.13 -12.27
CA ALA A 126 -9.82 2.14 -11.08
C ALA A 126 -8.77 3.27 -11.16
N TYR A 127 -8.16 3.45 -12.33
CA TYR A 127 -7.19 4.51 -12.58
C TYR A 127 -7.77 5.90 -12.34
N SER A 128 -8.94 6.18 -12.92
CA SER A 128 -9.58 7.50 -12.79
C SER A 128 -9.89 7.82 -11.31
N ALA A 129 -10.14 6.79 -10.49
CA ALA A 129 -10.49 6.93 -9.08
C ALA A 129 -9.24 7.23 -8.26
N ALA A 130 -8.17 6.49 -8.53
CA ALA A 130 -6.86 6.73 -7.94
C ALA A 130 -6.33 8.12 -8.32
N LEU A 131 -6.45 8.53 -9.58
CA LEU A 131 -6.03 9.85 -10.06
C LEU A 131 -6.80 10.95 -9.33
N CYS A 132 -8.14 10.86 -9.30
CA CYS A 132 -8.96 11.84 -8.60
C CYS A 132 -8.62 11.91 -7.11
N LYS A 133 -8.39 10.77 -6.45
CA LYS A 133 -7.95 10.73 -5.05
C LYS A 133 -6.65 11.49 -4.88
N VAL A 134 -5.63 11.21 -5.69
CA VAL A 134 -4.30 11.85 -5.60
C VAL A 134 -4.38 13.36 -5.84
N GLU A 135 -5.17 13.81 -6.81
CA GLU A 135 -5.37 15.24 -7.08
C GLU A 135 -6.09 15.92 -5.92
N SER A 136 -7.21 15.36 -5.46
CA SER A 136 -8.00 15.91 -4.35
C SER A 136 -7.21 15.92 -3.04
N TRP A 137 -6.36 14.91 -2.82
CA TRP A 137 -5.46 14.82 -1.66
C TRP A 137 -4.47 16.01 -1.62
N LYS A 138 -3.93 16.39 -2.78
CA LYS A 138 -3.06 17.57 -2.90
C LYS A 138 -3.83 18.87 -2.71
N GLU A 139 -4.99 19.00 -3.35
CA GLU A 139 -5.84 20.20 -3.27
C GLU A 139 -6.30 20.50 -1.84
N LEU A 140 -6.67 19.48 -1.07
CA LEU A 140 -7.14 19.62 0.31
C LEU A 140 -6.01 19.77 1.34
N GLY A 141 -4.75 19.87 0.89
CA GLY A 141 -3.61 20.13 1.76
C GLY A 141 -3.43 19.06 2.83
N PHE A 142 -3.67 17.79 2.47
CA PHE A 142 -3.43 16.68 3.38
C PHE A 142 -1.98 16.74 3.86
N ASN A 143 -1.79 16.89 5.17
CA ASN A 143 -0.44 16.85 5.71
C ASN A 143 0.10 15.45 5.46
N ARG A 144 1.28 15.33 4.85
CA ARG A 144 2.05 14.09 4.73
C ARG A 144 2.53 13.53 6.08
N ARG A 145 1.73 13.73 7.14
CA ARG A 145 1.76 13.02 8.41
C ARG A 145 0.73 11.87 8.37
N ILE A 146 0.58 11.21 7.22
CA ILE A 146 0.48 9.75 7.31
C ILE A 146 1.72 9.36 8.09
N ILE A 147 1.58 8.50 9.10
CA ILE A 147 2.73 7.92 9.75
C ILE A 147 3.42 7.07 8.67
N LEU A 148 4.23 7.71 7.83
CA LEU A 148 5.33 7.10 7.10
C LEU A 148 6.37 6.78 8.18
N THR A 149 6.01 5.95 9.17
CA THR A 149 7.00 5.06 9.73
C THR A 149 7.56 4.30 8.55
N GLN A 150 8.80 3.83 8.67
CA GLN A 150 9.53 3.14 7.61
C GLN A 150 8.73 1.98 6.95
N LEU A 151 7.60 1.59 7.52
CA LEU A 151 6.60 0.61 7.11
C LEU A 151 6.08 0.68 5.67
N ASP A 152 5.68 1.83 5.10
CA ASP A 152 5.15 1.83 3.71
C ASP A 152 6.24 1.50 2.68
N PHE A 153 7.46 1.98 2.90
CA PHE A 153 8.61 1.65 2.07
C PHE A 153 9.06 0.19 2.30
N PHE A 154 9.05 -0.27 3.56
CA PHE A 154 9.36 -1.66 3.90
C PHE A 154 8.27 -2.65 3.44
N ALA A 155 7.00 -2.27 3.38
CA ALA A 155 5.90 -3.12 2.93
C ALA A 155 5.97 -3.35 1.42
N VAL A 156 6.17 -2.29 0.62
CA VAL A 156 6.37 -2.43 -0.83
C VAL A 156 7.66 -3.19 -1.14
N THR A 157 8.73 -2.98 -0.36
CA THR A 157 9.99 -3.74 -0.51
C THR A 157 9.84 -5.21 -0.06
N CYS A 158 9.11 -5.51 1.03
CA CYS A 158 8.80 -6.89 1.46
C CYS A 158 7.93 -7.60 0.41
N SER A 159 6.94 -6.94 -0.22
CA SER A 159 6.12 -7.56 -1.28
C SER A 159 6.95 -8.00 -2.48
N LYS A 160 7.97 -7.22 -2.87
CA LYS A 160 8.90 -7.61 -3.94
C LYS A 160 9.77 -8.79 -3.51
N LEU A 161 10.30 -8.80 -2.29
CA LEU A 161 11.08 -9.93 -1.74
C LEU A 161 10.27 -11.23 -1.59
N LEU A 162 8.95 -11.16 -1.36
CA LEU A 162 8.05 -12.33 -1.35
C LEU A 162 7.69 -12.83 -2.76
N VAL A 163 7.74 -11.95 -3.77
CA VAL A 163 7.55 -12.34 -5.18
C VAL A 163 8.82 -12.95 -5.75
N ASP A 164 9.98 -12.42 -5.38
CA ASP A 164 11.32 -12.90 -5.74
C ASP A 164 11.85 -13.97 -4.76
N GLY A 165 10.98 -14.54 -3.90
CA GLY A 165 11.34 -15.62 -2.99
C GLY A 165 11.88 -16.82 -3.78
N PRO A 166 12.98 -17.46 -3.33
CA PRO A 166 13.59 -18.55 -4.07
C PRO A 166 12.57 -19.67 -4.22
N ASP A 167 12.37 -20.14 -5.46
CA ASP A 167 11.83 -21.47 -5.69
C ASP A 167 12.64 -22.44 -4.83
N THR A 168 12.02 -23.05 -3.81
CA THR A 168 12.41 -24.36 -3.27
C THR A 168 11.45 -24.80 -2.18
N GLU A 169 10.60 -25.75 -2.56
CA GLU A 169 10.39 -26.95 -1.74
C GLU A 169 11.74 -27.41 -1.15
N ASN A 170 11.72 -27.89 0.10
CA ASN A 170 12.83 -28.41 0.89
C ASN A 170 13.81 -27.40 1.53
N SER A 171 13.62 -27.16 2.82
CA SER A 171 14.53 -27.76 3.81
C SER A 171 13.96 -27.63 5.23
N ILE A 172 13.34 -28.73 5.64
CA ILE A 172 13.25 -29.15 7.03
C ILE A 172 14.70 -29.39 7.54
N PHE A 173 15.01 -28.86 8.72
CA PHE A 173 16.13 -29.25 9.61
C PHE A 173 17.60 -28.98 9.23
N MET A 174 18.38 -28.79 10.31
CA MET A 174 19.86 -28.73 10.45
C MET A 174 20.45 -27.34 10.10
N THR A 175 21.14 -26.61 10.99
CA THR A 175 21.89 -26.92 12.24
C THR A 175 21.90 -25.67 13.13
#